data_AF-A0A7W1CUS6-F1
#
_entry.id   AF-A0A7W1CUS6-F1
#
_cell.length_a   1.000
_cell.length_b   1.000
_cell.length_c   1.000
_cell.angle_alpha   90.00
_cell.angle_beta   90.00
_cell.angle_gamma   90.00
#
_symmetry.space_group_name_H-M   'P 1'
#
loop_
_entity.id
_entity.type
_entity.pdbx_description
1 polymer ?
#
loop_
_entity_poly.entity_id
_entity_poly.type
_entity_poly.pdbx_seq_one_letter_code
_entity_poly.pdbx_strand_id
1 'polypeptide(L)' 'MGSSFGQLFRITTFGESHGGGVGVVIDGCPPRIPLGEAEIQRQLERRRPGQSVIV' A
#
# COMPACT_ATOMS: atom_id res chain seq x y z
N MET A 1 15.48 9.36 8.41
CA MET A 1 14.06 9.31 8.85
C MET A 1 13.28 10.15 7.87
N GLY A 2 12.39 9.54 7.12
CA GLY A 2 11.57 10.22 6.14
C GLY A 2 10.54 9.22 5.68
N SER A 3 9.29 9.62 5.59
CA SER A 3 8.19 8.77 5.13
C SER A 3 8.31 8.41 3.64
N SER A 4 9.49 8.60 3.02
CA SER A 4 9.73 8.41 1.59
C SER A 4 10.86 7.41 1.35
N PHE A 5 10.64 6.50 0.42
CA PHE A 5 11.60 5.48 -0.03
C PHE A 5 11.67 5.45 -1.56
N GLY A 6 12.89 5.37 -2.12
CA GLY A 6 13.14 5.32 -3.56
C GLY A 6 13.53 6.67 -4.18
N GLN A 7 13.97 6.63 -5.45
CA GLN A 7 14.37 7.82 -6.23
C GLN A 7 13.51 7.97 -7.49
N LEU A 8 13.64 7.05 -8.46
CA LEU A 8 12.87 7.08 -9.71
C LEU A 8 11.44 6.53 -9.52
N PHE A 9 11.34 5.39 -8.84
CA PHE A 9 10.08 4.87 -8.32
C PHE A 9 10.05 5.15 -6.83
N ARG A 10 9.24 6.13 -6.43
CA ARG A 10 9.26 6.70 -5.07
C ARG A 10 7.94 6.45 -4.37
N ILE A 11 8.03 6.02 -3.12
CA ILE A 11 6.90 5.69 -2.26
C ILE A 11 6.93 6.63 -1.08
N THR A 12 5.85 7.38 -0.85
CA THR A 12 5.74 8.30 0.29
C THR A 12 4.50 7.96 1.11
N THR A 13 4.66 7.55 2.36
CA THR A 13 3.56 7.19 3.26
C THR A 13 3.10 8.36 4.14
N PHE A 14 1.86 8.30 4.59
CA PHE A 14 1.28 9.26 5.54
C PHE A 14 0.16 8.62 6.37
N GLY A 15 -0.26 9.34 7.42
CA GLY A 15 -1.27 8.89 8.36
C GLY A 15 -0.70 8.15 9.55
N GLU A 16 -1.56 7.91 10.53
CA GLU A 16 -1.20 7.36 11.84
C GLU A 16 -2.07 6.16 12.17
N SER A 17 -1.55 5.23 12.97
CA SER A 17 -2.26 4.01 13.36
C SER A 17 -3.54 4.26 14.15
N HIS A 18 -3.63 5.38 14.87
CA HIS A 18 -4.80 5.79 15.66
C HIS A 18 -5.58 6.94 15.00
N GLY A 19 -5.20 7.34 13.78
CA GLY A 19 -5.90 8.36 13.01
C GLY A 19 -7.09 7.78 12.23
N GLY A 20 -7.77 8.63 11.46
CA GLY A 20 -8.90 8.20 10.62
C GLY A 20 -8.50 7.29 9.45
N GLY A 21 -7.20 7.16 9.14
CA GLY A 21 -6.69 6.29 8.10
C GLY A 21 -5.20 6.48 7.83
N VAL A 22 -4.66 5.60 6.99
CA VAL A 22 -3.28 5.63 6.48
C VAL A 22 -3.29 5.63 4.95
N GLY A 23 -2.24 6.14 4.34
CA GLY A 23 -2.15 6.24 2.89
C GLY A 23 -0.73 6.31 2.35
N VAL A 24 -0.64 6.30 1.03
CA VAL A 24 0.63 6.32 0.31
C VAL A 24 0.48 7.03 -1.04
N VAL A 25 1.49 7.81 -1.42
CA VAL A 25 1.68 8.36 -2.76
C VAL A 25 2.79 7.57 -3.46
N ILE A 26 2.56 7.21 -4.72
CA ILE A 26 3.55 6.49 -5.54
C ILE A 26 3.86 7.33 -6.78
N ASP A 27 5.12 7.74 -6.91
CA ASP A 27 5.65 8.46 -8.07
C ASP A 27 6.45 7.54 -8.99
N GLY A 28 6.52 7.91 -10.27
CA GLY A 28 7.34 7.22 -11.27
C GLY A 28 6.74 5.91 -11.78
N CYS A 29 5.45 5.68 -11.56
CA CYS A 29 4.74 4.55 -12.14
C CYS A 29 4.66 4.73 -13.67
N PRO A 30 5.10 3.75 -14.47
CA PRO A 30 4.93 3.78 -15.92
C PRO A 30 3.45 3.87 -16.30
N PRO A 31 3.10 4.62 -17.37
CA PRO A 31 1.72 4.72 -17.82
C PRO A 31 1.23 3.40 -18.44
N ARG A 32 -0.10 3.26 -18.54
CA ARG A 32 -0.79 2.11 -19.17
C ARG A 32 -0.63 0.78 -18.43
N ILE A 33 -0.27 0.81 -17.15
CA ILE A 33 -0.41 -0.34 -16.26
C ILE A 33 -1.85 -0.34 -15.74
N PRO A 34 -2.66 -1.38 -16.02
CA PRO A 34 -3.98 -1.51 -15.42
C PRO A 34 -3.83 -1.57 -13.90
N LEU A 35 -4.59 -0.74 -13.20
CA LEU A 35 -4.60 -0.69 -11.74
C LEU A 35 -6.04 -0.58 -11.27
N GLY A 36 -6.48 -1.55 -10.48
CA GLY A 36 -7.81 -1.56 -9.88
C GLY A 36 -7.77 -1.66 -8.36
N GLU A 37 -8.76 -1.06 -7.70
CA GLU A 37 -8.92 -1.13 -6.25
C GLU A 37 -9.01 -2.58 -5.74
N ALA A 38 -9.70 -3.46 -6.47
CA ALA A 38 -9.84 -4.86 -6.10
C ALA A 38 -8.50 -5.60 -5.98
N GLU A 39 -7.50 -5.21 -6.77
CA GLU A 39 -6.16 -5.81 -6.71
C GLU A 39 -5.40 -5.34 -5.48
N ILE A 40 -5.54 -4.05 -5.14
CA ILE A 40 -4.97 -3.46 -3.93
C ILE A 40 -5.61 -4.12 -2.71
N GLN A 41 -6.94 -4.19 -2.66
CA GLN A 41 -7.67 -4.81 -1.56
C GLN A 41 -7.29 -6.27 -1.38
N ARG A 42 -7.14 -7.04 -2.47
CA ARG A 42 -6.65 -8.43 -2.39
C ARG A 42 -5.28 -8.52 -1.71
N GLN A 43 -4.35 -7.61 -2.00
CA GLN A 43 -3.04 -7.60 -1.33
C GLN A 43 -3.13 -7.16 0.14
N LEU A 44 -4.04 -6.25 0.47
CA LEU A 44 -4.29 -5.85 1.86
C LEU A 44 -4.90 -6.99 2.67
N GLU A 45 -5.90 -7.69 2.12
CA GLU A 45 -6.53 -8.84 2.76
C GLU A 45 -5.50 -9.93 3.07
N ARG A 46 -4.59 -10.25 2.14
CA ARG A 46 -3.52 -11.25 2.39
C ARG A 46 -2.64 -10.95 3.61
N ARG A 47 -2.57 -9.68 4.05
CA ARG A 47 -1.80 -9.28 5.24
C ARG A 47 -2.60 -9.44 6.53
N ARG A 48 -3.92 -9.61 6.47
CA ARG A 48 -4.75 -9.75 7.66
C ARG A 48 -4.44 -11.09 8.34
N PRO A 49 -4.12 -11.09 9.64
CA PRO A 49 -3.92 -12.33 10.39
C PRO A 49 -5.22 -13.13 10.49
N GLY A 50 -5.12 -14.45 10.69
CA GLY A 50 -6.29 -15.32 10.89
C GLY A 50 -6.97 -15.82 9.61
N GLN A 51 -6.34 -15.68 8.44
CA GLN A 51 -6.87 -16.21 7.17
C GLN A 51 -6.54 -17.69 6.91
N SER A 52 -5.64 -18.28 7.69
CA SER A 52 -5.33 -19.71 7.60
C SER A 52 -6.37 -20.53 8.35
N VAL A 53 -6.90 -21.58 7.72
CA VAL A 53 -7.86 -22.53 8.32
C VAL A 53 -7.21 -23.42 9.40
N ILE A 54 -5.88 -23.38 9.52
CA ILE A 54 -5.06 -24.24 10.39
C ILE A 54 -4.72 -23.55 11.73
N VAL A 55 -5.31 -22.39 12.03
CA VAL A 55 -5.10 -21.68 13.31
C VAL A 55 -6.24 -21.97 14.27
#